data_AF-A0A5V6PW69-F1
#
_entry.id   AF-A0A5V6PW69-F1
#
_cell.length_a   1.000
_cell.length_b   1.000
_cell.length_c   1.000
_cell.angle_alpha   90.00
_cell.angle_beta   90.00
_cell.angle_gamma   90.00
#
_symmetry.space_group_name_H-M   'P 1'
#
loop_
_entity.id
_entity.type
_entity.pdbx_description
1 polymer ?
#
loop_
_entity_poly.entity_id
_entity_poly.type
_entity_poly.pdbx_seq_one_letter_code
_entity_poly.pdbx_strand_id
1 'polypeptide(L)'
;MKRFIFLPLMTYFLLMNAMAANGENNPSNLLGAPVNTAISGGSVLPEGKLLTAVNSSFRDKDHQIEGHGSPDVYSQIWLLKIRYGLTDRLELSTVGSYINNKRDNLSPEHIEGMGDQSVGVNYALMSQRRGDPFWVTVGGAVLLPTGQDGDNHLPGNSAWGGRVTLTLTKLFTPNIKGDMGFVYQGPFERGNQDVKRGNEFQWNTQVRYMFSDLPLDLGLESAYSNNASGTKKLSNGSVINNHSGTTEWVVGPSFNIAVDSLKLWFGAGAFFPVMQEAKSPTKMEDVRWEFKIGKTW
;
A
#
# COMPACT_ATOMS: atom_id res chain seq x y z
N MET A 1 -0.80 -28.68 5.93
CA MET A 1 -1.00 -27.58 6.91
C MET A 1 0.31 -27.32 7.65
N LYS A 2 1.12 -26.38 7.17
CA LYS A 2 2.33 -25.92 7.87
C LYS A 2 1.91 -24.78 8.80
N ARG A 3 2.16 -24.93 10.10
CA ARG A 3 1.84 -23.94 11.13
C ARG A 3 2.75 -22.73 10.93
N PHE A 4 2.18 -21.60 10.52
CA PHE A 4 2.88 -20.31 10.45
C PHE A 4 3.17 -19.82 11.87
N ILE A 5 4.45 -19.70 12.20
CA ILE A 5 4.93 -19.22 13.50
C ILE A 5 4.98 -17.68 13.43
N PHE A 6 3.86 -17.02 13.73
CA PHE A 6 3.74 -15.55 13.82
C PHE A 6 4.36 -14.95 15.10
N LEU A 7 4.82 -15.80 16.02
CA LEU A 7 5.23 -15.39 17.37
C LEU A 7 6.59 -14.66 17.50
N PRO A 8 7.62 -14.84 16.64
CA PRO A 8 8.92 -14.23 16.92
C PRO A 8 9.00 -12.74 16.58
N LEU A 9 8.19 -12.21 15.66
CA LEU A 9 8.24 -10.78 15.30
C LEU A 9 7.57 -9.88 16.36
N MET A 10 6.53 -10.37 17.04
CA MET A 10 5.85 -9.63 18.10
C MET A 10 6.74 -9.41 19.33
N THR A 11 7.63 -10.36 19.63
CA THR A 11 8.57 -10.28 20.76
C THR A 11 9.67 -9.24 20.52
N TYR A 12 10.16 -9.09 19.28
CA TYR A 12 11.10 -8.03 18.94
C TYR A 12 10.48 -6.63 19.07
N PHE A 13 9.18 -6.49 18.79
CA PHE A 13 8.45 -5.22 18.92
C PHE A 13 8.32 -4.73 20.38
N LEU A 14 8.46 -5.63 21.36
CA LEU A 14 8.32 -5.32 22.80
C LEU A 14 9.66 -5.09 23.52
N LEU A 15 10.77 -5.61 22.99
CA LEU A 15 12.07 -5.60 23.66
C LEU A 15 12.92 -4.34 23.43
N MET A 16 12.55 -3.44 22.51
CA MET A 16 13.35 -2.22 22.20
C MET A 16 13.09 -1.02 23.12
N ASN A 17 12.53 -1.21 24.33
CA ASN A 17 12.21 -0.11 25.26
C ASN A 17 13.41 0.45 26.06
N ALA A 18 14.63 -0.02 25.83
CA ALA A 18 15.81 0.50 26.51
C ALA A 18 16.79 1.03 25.46
N MET A 19 16.80 2.35 25.26
CA MET A 19 17.91 3.21 24.84
C MET A 19 17.33 4.51 24.27
N ALA A 20 16.94 5.43 25.16
CA ALA A 20 16.74 6.83 24.79
C ALA A 20 17.96 7.61 25.29
N ALA A 21 18.90 7.89 24.38
CA ALA A 21 19.97 8.84 24.62
C ALA A 21 19.45 10.24 24.30
N ASN A 22 19.57 11.15 25.27
CA ASN A 22 19.35 12.58 25.10
C ASN A 22 20.38 13.17 24.14
N GLY A 23 19.93 13.84 23.08
CA GLY A 23 20.75 14.64 22.17
C GLY A 23 19.86 15.53 21.28
N GLU A 24 20.21 16.81 21.19
CA GLU A 24 19.42 17.93 20.63
C GLU A 24 19.16 17.92 19.11
N ASN A 25 19.54 16.87 18.37
CA ASN A 25 19.23 16.76 16.94
C ASN A 25 18.13 15.71 16.73
N ASN A 26 16.88 16.17 16.62
CA ASN A 26 15.79 15.31 16.17
C ASN A 26 15.82 15.18 14.63
N PRO A 27 15.57 13.99 14.07
CA PRO A 27 15.43 13.83 12.62
C PRO A 27 14.35 14.74 12.03
N SER A 28 14.44 15.05 10.74
CA SER A 28 13.40 15.79 10.03
C SER A 28 12.03 15.10 10.19
N ASN A 29 11.00 15.89 10.46
CA ASN A 29 9.62 15.43 10.58
C ASN A 29 9.01 14.93 9.24
N LEU A 30 9.74 15.07 8.13
CA LEU A 30 9.36 14.56 6.80
C LEU A 30 9.83 13.11 6.57
N LEU A 31 10.75 12.63 7.41
CA LEU A 31 11.28 11.27 7.39
C LEU A 31 10.32 10.31 8.10
N GLY A 32 10.59 9.01 7.98
CA GLY A 32 9.82 7.96 8.64
C GLY A 32 8.65 7.43 7.80
N ALA A 33 8.40 8.00 6.62
CA ALA A 33 7.33 7.57 5.74
C ALA A 33 7.66 6.22 5.08
N PRO A 34 6.68 5.32 4.91
CA PRO A 34 6.88 4.14 4.08
C PRO A 34 7.15 4.57 2.65
N VAL A 35 7.95 3.81 1.91
CA VAL A 35 8.05 3.96 0.46
C VAL A 35 7.05 3.05 -0.23
N ASN A 36 6.82 1.85 0.32
CA ASN A 36 5.94 0.88 -0.28
C ASN A 36 4.53 1.45 -0.50
N THR A 37 3.94 1.17 -1.67
CA THR A 37 2.66 1.73 -2.11
C THR A 37 1.48 1.22 -1.27
N ALA A 38 1.58 0.00 -0.74
CA ALA A 38 0.59 -0.66 0.12
C ALA A 38 0.58 -0.11 1.57
N ILE A 39 1.63 0.64 1.97
CA ILE A 39 1.76 1.17 3.34
C ILE A 39 1.55 2.69 3.32
N SER A 40 0.80 3.21 4.29
CA SER A 40 0.55 4.66 4.42
C SER A 40 0.96 5.26 5.77
N GLY A 41 1.56 4.46 6.67
CA GLY A 41 1.89 4.83 8.05
C GLY A 41 0.63 5.02 8.90
N GLY A 42 0.72 4.78 10.21
CA GLY A 42 -0.44 4.81 11.11
C GLY A 42 -0.69 6.15 11.78
N SER A 43 0.26 7.08 11.75
CA SER A 43 0.08 8.42 12.31
C SER A 43 -0.86 9.27 11.45
N VAL A 44 -1.87 9.89 12.08
CA VAL A 44 -2.73 10.89 11.43
C VAL A 44 -2.04 12.27 11.37
N LEU A 45 -2.36 13.04 10.34
CA LEU A 45 -1.85 14.41 10.20
C LEU A 45 -2.31 15.32 11.36
N PRO A 46 -1.51 16.33 11.75
CA PRO A 46 -1.97 17.40 12.63
C PRO A 46 -3.12 18.20 12.05
N GLU A 47 -3.90 18.81 12.93
CA GLU A 47 -4.99 19.71 12.55
C GLU A 47 -4.50 20.80 11.59
N GLY A 48 -5.27 21.01 10.51
CA GLY A 48 -4.98 22.00 9.48
C GLY A 48 -3.83 21.64 8.53
N LYS A 49 -3.18 20.48 8.69
CA LYS A 49 -2.11 20.04 7.80
C LYS A 49 -2.63 19.24 6.62
N LEU A 50 -2.08 19.55 5.44
CA LEU A 50 -2.33 18.85 4.20
C LEU A 50 -1.06 18.10 3.78
N LEU A 51 -1.22 16.84 3.38
CA LEU A 51 -0.20 16.07 2.68
C LEU A 51 -0.70 15.75 1.27
N THR A 52 0.15 16.04 0.29
CA THR A 52 -0.03 15.57 -1.08
C THR A 52 1.14 14.63 -1.39
N ALA A 53 0.85 13.43 -1.89
CA ALA A 53 1.90 12.49 -2.28
C ALA A 53 1.54 11.76 -3.57
N VAL A 54 2.57 11.50 -4.38
CA VAL A 54 2.48 10.62 -5.54
C VAL A 54 3.34 9.41 -5.27
N ASN A 55 2.75 8.23 -5.34
CA ASN A 55 3.46 6.97 -5.26
C ASN A 55 3.50 6.34 -6.64
N SER A 56 4.61 5.73 -7.01
CA SER A 56 4.73 4.95 -8.23
C SER A 56 5.29 3.57 -7.95
N SER A 57 4.79 2.56 -8.66
CA SER A 57 5.28 1.18 -8.60
C SER A 57 5.50 0.69 -10.03
N PHE A 58 6.70 0.20 -10.30
CA PHE A 58 7.11 -0.36 -11.58
C PHE A 58 7.44 -1.83 -11.39
N ARG A 59 6.83 -2.68 -12.21
CA ARG A 59 6.86 -4.13 -12.04
C ARG A 59 7.02 -4.77 -13.40
N ASP A 60 8.10 -5.52 -13.56
CA ASP A 60 8.29 -6.36 -14.73
C ASP A 60 7.84 -7.78 -14.38
N LYS A 61 6.81 -8.28 -15.07
CA LYS A 61 6.15 -9.56 -14.78
C LYS A 61 6.42 -10.54 -15.90
N ASP A 62 7.52 -11.27 -15.75
CA ASP A 62 8.00 -12.30 -16.68
C ASP A 62 8.03 -13.69 -16.04
N HIS A 63 7.98 -13.77 -14.70
CA HIS A 63 8.03 -15.03 -13.95
C HIS A 63 6.69 -15.76 -13.92
N GLN A 64 6.60 -16.92 -14.58
CA GLN A 64 5.38 -17.74 -14.61
C GLN A 64 5.21 -18.54 -13.31
N ILE A 65 4.13 -18.31 -12.57
CA ILE A 65 3.84 -19.00 -11.29
C ILE A 65 3.09 -20.33 -11.49
N GLU A 66 2.08 -20.34 -12.36
CA GLU A 66 1.26 -21.53 -12.63
C GLU A 66 0.96 -21.62 -14.14
N GLY A 67 0.83 -22.84 -14.67
CA GLY A 67 0.45 -23.08 -16.07
C GLY A 67 1.37 -22.41 -17.11
N HIS A 68 0.82 -22.17 -18.31
CA HIS A 68 1.55 -21.61 -19.45
C HIS A 68 0.69 -20.61 -20.23
N GLY A 69 1.33 -19.76 -21.05
CA GLY A 69 0.66 -18.92 -22.04
C GLY A 69 0.25 -17.52 -21.56
N SER A 70 0.69 -17.10 -20.37
CA SER A 70 0.48 -15.71 -19.91
C SER A 70 1.48 -14.77 -20.60
N PRO A 71 1.06 -13.60 -21.11
CA PRO A 71 1.97 -12.62 -21.71
C PRO A 71 2.87 -12.01 -20.64
N ASP A 72 4.08 -11.63 -21.03
CA ASP A 72 4.90 -10.75 -20.18
C ASP A 72 4.18 -9.41 -20.00
N VAL A 73 4.21 -8.87 -18.79
CA VAL A 73 3.52 -7.62 -18.47
C VAL A 73 4.45 -6.67 -17.75
N TYR A 74 4.69 -5.51 -18.35
CA TYR A 74 5.27 -4.39 -17.64
C TYR A 74 4.17 -3.49 -17.10
N SER A 75 4.12 -3.35 -15.77
CA SER A 75 3.09 -2.61 -15.05
C SER A 75 3.66 -1.35 -14.42
N GLN A 76 2.99 -0.23 -14.67
CA GLN A 76 3.22 1.06 -14.01
C GLN A 76 1.96 1.43 -13.24
N ILE A 77 2.10 1.67 -11.95
CA ILE A 77 0.99 2.06 -11.07
C ILE A 77 1.36 3.40 -10.45
N TRP A 78 0.48 4.38 -10.60
CA TRP A 78 0.62 5.72 -10.03
C TRP A 78 -0.54 5.98 -9.09
N LEU A 79 -0.25 6.39 -7.85
CA LEU A 79 -1.26 6.70 -6.83
C LEU A 79 -1.09 8.13 -6.37
N LEU A 80 -2.13 8.95 -6.57
CA LEU A 80 -2.21 10.28 -5.97
C LEU A 80 -2.92 10.18 -4.63
N LYS A 81 -2.21 10.44 -3.53
CA LYS A 81 -2.73 10.43 -2.17
C LYS A 81 -2.83 11.87 -1.66
N ILE A 82 -4.02 12.25 -1.21
CA ILE A 82 -4.26 13.53 -0.52
C ILE A 82 -4.81 13.20 0.86
N ARG A 83 -4.21 13.77 1.90
CA ARG A 83 -4.61 13.60 3.30
C ARG A 83 -4.72 14.95 3.97
N TYR A 84 -5.76 15.17 4.77
CA TYR A 84 -5.99 16.41 5.49
C TYR A 84 -6.39 16.15 6.94
N GLY A 85 -5.66 16.72 7.89
CA GLY A 85 -5.99 16.64 9.31
C GLY A 85 -7.12 17.59 9.68
N LEU A 86 -8.32 17.06 9.92
CA LEU A 86 -9.46 17.83 10.43
C LEU A 86 -9.30 18.18 11.91
N THR A 87 -8.70 17.27 12.68
CA THR A 87 -8.32 17.47 14.08
C THR A 87 -7.02 16.69 14.32
N ASP A 88 -6.43 16.82 15.51
CA ASP A 88 -5.29 15.99 15.90
C ASP A 88 -5.58 14.47 15.99
N ARG A 89 -6.84 14.05 15.84
CA ARG A 89 -7.23 12.63 15.81
C ARG A 89 -7.93 12.19 14.55
N LEU A 90 -8.44 13.12 13.74
CA LEU A 90 -9.32 12.83 12.61
C LEU A 90 -8.69 13.34 11.32
N GLU A 91 -8.58 12.46 10.34
CA GLU A 91 -8.00 12.77 9.04
C GLU A 91 -8.93 12.31 7.93
N LEU A 92 -9.09 13.16 6.90
CA LEU A 92 -9.68 12.78 5.63
C LEU A 92 -8.60 12.32 4.67
N SER A 93 -8.91 11.34 3.85
CA SER A 93 -8.01 10.85 2.81
C SER A 93 -8.75 10.57 1.51
N THR A 94 -8.09 10.87 0.40
CA THR A 94 -8.50 10.39 -0.92
C THR A 94 -7.31 9.80 -1.66
N VAL A 95 -7.55 8.73 -2.40
CA VAL A 95 -6.54 8.08 -3.24
C VAL A 95 -7.13 7.86 -4.62
N GLY A 96 -6.55 8.50 -5.63
CA GLY A 96 -6.79 8.20 -7.04
C GLY A 96 -5.66 7.36 -7.60
N SER A 97 -5.94 6.56 -8.64
CA SER A 97 -4.94 5.72 -9.28
C SER A 97 -4.96 5.85 -10.79
N TYR A 98 -3.78 5.76 -11.39
CA TYR A 98 -3.58 5.55 -12.83
C TYR A 98 -2.71 4.33 -13.01
N ILE A 99 -3.11 3.44 -13.90
CA ILE A 99 -2.39 2.20 -14.16
C ILE A 99 -2.14 2.12 -15.66
N ASN A 100 -0.93 1.73 -16.04
CA ASN A 100 -0.55 1.40 -17.40
C ASN A 100 0.10 0.02 -17.41
N ASN A 101 -0.46 -0.90 -18.18
CA ASN A 101 0.07 -2.24 -18.40
C ASN A 101 0.40 -2.39 -19.88
N LYS A 102 1.67 -2.63 -20.18
CA LYS A 102 2.11 -3.14 -21.48
C LYS A 102 2.14 -4.66 -21.42
N ARG A 103 1.50 -5.33 -22.38
CA ARG A 103 1.37 -6.79 -22.45
C ARG A 103 1.94 -7.28 -23.77
N ASP A 104 3.03 -8.03 -23.69
CA ASP A 104 3.72 -8.49 -24.88
C ASP A 104 2.90 -9.55 -25.62
N ASN A 105 2.87 -9.46 -26.95
CA ASN A 105 2.15 -10.39 -27.85
C ASN A 105 0.64 -10.53 -27.59
N LEU A 106 0.00 -9.52 -27.01
CA LEU A 106 -1.45 -9.48 -26.81
C LEU A 106 -2.07 -8.21 -27.42
N SER A 107 -3.32 -8.29 -27.89
CA SER A 107 -4.08 -7.13 -28.35
C SER A 107 -5.22 -6.79 -27.38
N PRO A 108 -5.39 -5.53 -26.95
CA PRO A 108 -4.46 -4.41 -27.16
C PRO A 108 -3.15 -4.60 -26.38
N GLU A 109 -2.03 -4.15 -26.93
CA GLU A 109 -0.73 -4.25 -26.26
C GLU A 109 -0.69 -3.40 -24.99
N HIS A 110 -1.29 -2.21 -25.04
CA HIS A 110 -1.35 -1.29 -23.91
C HIS A 110 -2.77 -1.25 -23.35
N ILE A 111 -2.89 -1.46 -22.04
CA ILE A 111 -4.08 -1.15 -21.27
C ILE A 111 -3.69 -0.12 -20.23
N GLU A 112 -4.22 1.08 -20.38
CA GLU A 112 -4.05 2.14 -19.39
C GLU A 112 -5.37 2.80 -19.04
N GLY A 113 -5.40 3.47 -17.90
CA GLY A 113 -6.58 4.20 -17.46
C GLY A 113 -6.57 4.55 -15.99
N MET A 114 -7.54 5.38 -15.62
CA MET A 114 -7.83 5.71 -14.24
C MET A 114 -8.47 4.50 -13.56
N GLY A 115 -7.98 4.16 -12.36
CA GLY A 115 -8.65 3.21 -11.48
C GLY A 115 -9.71 3.89 -10.62
N ASP A 116 -10.38 3.08 -9.81
CA ASP A 116 -11.41 3.54 -8.88
C ASP A 116 -10.79 4.40 -7.77
N GLN A 117 -11.37 5.59 -7.56
CA GLN A 117 -10.96 6.50 -6.50
C GLN A 117 -11.49 5.99 -5.15
N SER A 118 -10.75 6.23 -4.07
CA SER A 118 -11.25 6.00 -2.71
C SER A 118 -11.33 7.30 -1.94
N VAL A 119 -12.38 7.45 -1.12
CA VAL A 119 -12.51 8.52 -0.14
C VAL A 119 -12.73 7.89 1.22
N GLY A 120 -11.96 8.32 2.22
CA GLY A 120 -11.98 7.70 3.53
C GLY A 120 -11.61 8.63 4.66
N VAL A 121 -11.79 8.09 5.86
CA VAL A 121 -11.56 8.75 7.13
C VAL A 121 -10.67 7.84 7.97
N ASN A 122 -9.67 8.42 8.63
CA ASN A 122 -8.85 7.75 9.63
C ASN A 122 -9.03 8.44 10.98
N TYR A 123 -9.17 7.65 12.04
CA TYR A 123 -9.30 8.12 13.41
C TYR A 123 -8.26 7.48 14.33
N ALA A 124 -7.45 8.31 14.99
CA ALA A 124 -6.47 7.89 15.98
C ALA A 124 -7.16 7.63 17.33
N LEU A 125 -7.33 6.35 17.66
CA LEU A 125 -7.77 5.88 18.99
C LEU A 125 -6.71 6.21 20.05
N MET A 126 -5.43 5.99 19.70
CA MET A 126 -4.27 6.34 20.52
C MET A 126 -3.28 7.14 19.68
N SER A 127 -2.56 8.06 20.31
CA SER A 127 -1.66 9.00 19.65
C SER A 127 -0.45 9.32 20.51
N GLN A 128 0.77 8.98 20.05
CA GLN A 128 2.00 9.37 20.75
C GLN A 128 2.15 10.89 20.85
N ARG A 129 1.58 11.66 19.91
CA ARG A 129 1.52 13.14 20.02
C ARG A 129 0.83 13.61 21.31
N ARG A 130 -0.05 12.78 21.88
CA ARG A 130 -0.84 13.05 23.08
C ARG A 130 -0.31 12.33 24.33
N GLY A 131 0.87 11.70 24.23
CA GLY A 131 1.49 10.96 25.34
C GLY A 131 1.14 9.47 25.42
N ASP A 132 0.33 8.93 24.50
CA ASP A 132 0.08 7.49 24.44
C ASP A 132 1.36 6.71 24.05
N PRO A 133 1.54 5.45 24.45
CA PRO A 133 2.78 4.70 24.20
C PRO A 133 3.03 4.35 22.72
N PHE A 134 1.98 4.32 21.91
CA PHE A 134 2.01 4.09 20.47
C PHE A 134 0.74 4.66 19.83
N TRP A 135 0.76 4.80 18.51
CA TRP A 135 -0.43 5.15 17.74
C TRP A 135 -1.27 3.90 17.45
N VAL A 136 -2.59 4.05 17.58
CA VAL A 136 -3.57 3.10 17.07
C VAL A 136 -4.55 3.88 16.23
N THR A 137 -4.62 3.58 14.95
CA THR A 137 -5.50 4.27 14.01
C THR A 137 -6.39 3.27 13.33
N VAL A 138 -7.69 3.57 13.31
CA VAL A 138 -8.69 2.83 12.55
C VAL A 138 -9.16 3.69 11.40
N GLY A 139 -9.44 3.08 10.26
CA GLY A 139 -9.92 3.81 9.09
C GLY A 139 -10.97 3.05 8.32
N GLY A 140 -11.79 3.82 7.62
CA GLY A 140 -12.80 3.35 6.70
C GLY A 140 -12.75 4.17 5.42
N ALA A 141 -12.88 3.53 4.26
CA ALA A 141 -13.00 4.22 2.99
C ALA A 141 -14.05 3.55 2.11
N VAL A 142 -14.69 4.37 1.28
CA VAL A 142 -15.58 3.94 0.21
C VAL A 142 -14.78 3.95 -1.08
N LEU A 143 -14.87 2.87 -1.84
CA LEU A 143 -14.33 2.76 -3.20
C LEU A 143 -15.42 3.22 -4.16
N LEU A 144 -15.11 4.24 -4.96
CA LEU A 144 -16.02 4.89 -5.89
C LEU A 144 -15.89 4.26 -7.28
N PRO A 145 -16.99 4.05 -8.02
CA PRO A 145 -16.97 3.51 -9.38
C PRO A 145 -16.57 4.59 -10.40
N THR A 146 -15.39 5.19 -10.22
CA THR A 146 -14.88 6.28 -11.08
C THR A 146 -13.86 5.79 -12.10
N GLY A 147 -13.43 4.54 -11.99
CA GLY A 147 -12.50 3.94 -12.92
C GLY A 147 -13.14 3.74 -14.30
N GLN A 148 -12.29 3.66 -15.32
CA GLN A 148 -12.73 3.51 -16.70
C GLN A 148 -13.49 2.19 -16.91
N ASP A 149 -14.58 2.23 -17.68
CA ASP A 149 -15.42 1.08 -18.04
C ASP A 149 -15.39 0.77 -19.55
N GLY A 150 -15.72 -0.48 -19.92
CA GLY A 150 -15.72 -0.95 -21.30
C GLY A 150 -15.01 -2.29 -21.56
N ASP A 151 -14.95 -2.68 -22.83
CA ASP A 151 -14.68 -4.05 -23.27
C ASP A 151 -13.20 -4.50 -23.17
N ASN A 152 -12.27 -3.62 -22.77
CA ASN A 152 -10.82 -3.86 -22.86
C ASN A 152 -10.07 -4.11 -21.53
N HIS A 153 -10.66 -4.85 -20.57
CA HIS A 153 -9.99 -5.23 -19.30
C HIS A 153 -9.31 -4.04 -18.60
N LEU A 154 -10.04 -2.93 -18.51
CA LEU A 154 -9.54 -1.67 -18.02
C LEU A 154 -9.13 -1.75 -16.54
N PRO A 155 -8.20 -0.89 -16.08
CA PRO A 155 -7.67 -1.01 -14.72
C PRO A 155 -8.72 -0.79 -13.61
N GLY A 156 -9.73 0.03 -13.89
CA GLY A 156 -10.89 0.27 -13.01
C GLY A 156 -11.82 -0.95 -12.91
N ASN A 157 -12.39 -1.17 -11.72
CA ASN A 157 -13.47 -2.14 -11.57
C ASN A 157 -14.83 -1.50 -11.85
N SER A 158 -14.97 -0.16 -11.73
CA SER A 158 -16.25 0.55 -11.88
C SER A 158 -17.34 -0.09 -11.02
N ALA A 159 -17.01 -0.31 -9.74
CA ALA A 159 -17.92 -0.88 -8.76
C ALA A 159 -17.78 -0.17 -7.42
N TRP A 160 -18.89 -0.06 -6.69
CA TRP A 160 -18.84 0.34 -5.30
C TRP A 160 -18.13 -0.73 -4.45
N GLY A 161 -17.36 -0.27 -3.49
CA GLY A 161 -16.66 -1.13 -2.54
C GLY A 161 -16.33 -0.44 -1.24
N GLY A 162 -15.69 -1.19 -0.35
CA GLY A 162 -15.28 -0.70 0.95
C GLY A 162 -13.85 -1.10 1.27
N ARG A 163 -13.23 -0.33 2.15
CA ARG A 163 -11.95 -0.63 2.77
C ARG A 163 -12.04 -0.34 4.25
N VAL A 164 -11.53 -1.24 5.07
CA VAL A 164 -11.27 -1.02 6.49
C VAL A 164 -9.77 -1.16 6.76
N THR A 165 -9.26 -0.31 7.64
CA THR A 165 -7.84 -0.30 8.00
C THR A 165 -7.66 -0.27 9.51
N LEU A 166 -6.62 -0.94 9.97
CA LEU A 166 -6.08 -0.82 11.32
C LEU A 166 -4.58 -0.60 11.19
N THR A 167 -4.03 0.38 11.91
CA THR A 167 -2.59 0.66 11.85
C THR A 167 -2.04 0.94 13.24
N LEU A 168 -0.84 0.42 13.47
CA LEU A 168 -0.05 0.60 14.67
C LEU A 168 1.24 1.32 14.28
N THR A 169 1.58 2.40 14.97
CA THR A 169 2.86 3.10 14.74
C THR A 169 3.54 3.36 16.07
N LYS A 170 4.85 3.13 16.13
CA LYS A 170 5.67 3.47 17.28
C LYS A 170 6.98 4.13 16.85
N LEU A 171 7.23 5.31 17.39
CA LEU A 171 8.59 5.83 17.57
C LEU A 171 9.19 5.14 18.80
N PHE A 172 10.15 4.25 18.57
CA PHE A 172 10.88 3.55 19.63
C PHE A 172 11.93 4.47 20.26
N THR A 173 12.57 5.27 19.42
CA THR A 173 13.47 6.37 19.77
C THR A 173 13.16 7.54 18.83
N PRO A 174 13.77 8.74 19.02
CA PRO A 174 13.66 9.81 18.03
C PRO A 174 14.09 9.39 16.62
N ASN A 175 14.98 8.40 16.51
CA ASN A 175 15.56 7.92 15.26
C ASN A 175 14.92 6.63 14.74
N ILE A 176 14.25 5.83 15.56
CA ILE A 176 13.74 4.52 15.16
C ILE A 176 12.21 4.51 15.17
N LYS A 177 11.63 4.21 14.01
CA LYS A 177 10.18 4.11 13.82
C LYS A 177 9.80 2.72 13.30
N GLY A 178 8.69 2.19 13.79
CA GLY A 178 8.00 1.05 13.19
C GLY A 178 6.55 1.36 12.87
N ASP A 179 6.05 0.78 11.78
CA ASP A 179 4.63 0.80 11.42
C ASP A 179 4.18 -0.62 11.09
N MET A 180 2.94 -0.95 11.45
CA MET A 180 2.26 -2.18 11.05
C MET A 180 0.82 -1.84 10.66
N GLY A 181 0.38 -2.29 9.49
CA GLY A 181 -0.94 -2.02 8.94
C GLY A 181 -1.65 -3.30 8.51
N PHE A 182 -2.95 -3.33 8.74
CA PHE A 182 -3.87 -4.33 8.23
C PHE A 182 -4.93 -3.64 7.38
N VAL A 183 -5.20 -4.20 6.20
CA VAL A 183 -6.22 -3.69 5.29
C VAL A 183 -7.12 -4.84 4.88
N TYR A 184 -8.42 -4.61 4.88
CA TYR A 184 -9.38 -5.48 4.20
C TYR A 184 -10.22 -4.64 3.26
N GLN A 185 -10.30 -5.03 2.00
CA GLN A 185 -11.04 -4.28 0.99
C GLN A 185 -11.66 -5.17 -0.07
N GLY A 186 -12.65 -4.64 -0.79
CA GLY A 186 -13.24 -5.34 -1.93
C GLY A 186 -14.52 -4.67 -2.42
N PRO A 187 -14.99 -5.07 -3.61
CA PRO A 187 -16.23 -4.55 -4.17
C PRO A 187 -17.45 -5.19 -3.50
N PHE A 188 -18.50 -4.40 -3.28
CA PHE A 188 -19.80 -4.90 -2.82
C PHE A 188 -20.56 -5.59 -3.94
N GLU A 189 -20.34 -5.15 -5.17
CA GLU A 189 -21.11 -5.51 -6.35
C GLU A 189 -20.22 -5.96 -7.53
N ARG A 190 -20.88 -6.31 -8.63
CA ARG A 190 -20.21 -6.53 -9.92
C ARG A 190 -19.95 -5.17 -10.55
N GLY A 191 -18.79 -5.04 -11.16
CA GLY A 191 -18.44 -3.87 -11.94
C GLY A 191 -18.33 -4.23 -13.42
N ASN A 192 -17.30 -3.66 -14.04
CA ASN A 192 -17.02 -3.80 -15.45
C ASN A 192 -17.04 -5.28 -15.91
N GLN A 193 -17.64 -5.53 -17.08
CA GLN A 193 -17.79 -6.85 -17.69
C GLN A 193 -18.45 -7.91 -16.80
N ASP A 194 -19.35 -7.48 -15.90
CA ASP A 194 -20.04 -8.31 -14.91
C ASP A 194 -19.08 -9.09 -13.98
N VAL A 195 -17.86 -8.57 -13.78
CA VAL A 195 -16.86 -9.16 -12.90
C VAL A 195 -17.03 -8.57 -11.50
N LYS A 196 -17.10 -9.45 -10.49
CA LYS A 196 -16.90 -9.08 -9.09
C LYS A 196 -15.51 -9.57 -8.69
N ARG A 197 -14.58 -8.64 -8.49
CA ARG A 197 -13.25 -8.96 -7.96
C ARG A 197 -13.37 -9.57 -6.57
N GLY A 198 -12.46 -10.47 -6.22
CA GLY A 198 -12.40 -11.01 -4.87
C GLY A 198 -11.94 -9.96 -3.87
N ASN A 199 -12.22 -10.20 -2.60
CA ASN A 199 -11.76 -9.34 -1.53
C ASN A 199 -10.26 -9.53 -1.30
N GLU A 200 -9.61 -8.47 -0.85
CA GLU A 200 -8.18 -8.43 -0.57
C GLU A 200 -7.96 -8.23 0.93
N PHE A 201 -7.06 -9.02 1.50
CA PHE A 201 -6.46 -8.78 2.80
C PHE A 201 -4.99 -8.41 2.62
N GLN A 202 -4.55 -7.34 3.29
CA GLN A 202 -3.15 -6.95 3.34
C GLN A 202 -2.63 -6.90 4.78
N TRP A 203 -1.38 -7.31 4.94
CA TRP A 203 -0.60 -7.09 6.15
C TRP A 203 0.75 -6.49 5.76
N ASN A 204 1.01 -5.29 6.25
CA ASN A 204 2.21 -4.57 5.87
C ASN A 204 2.96 -4.07 7.11
N THR A 205 4.28 -4.03 7.05
CA THR A 205 5.13 -3.59 8.16
C THR A 205 6.37 -2.87 7.65
N GLN A 206 6.89 -1.92 8.43
CA GLN A 206 8.20 -1.33 8.23
C GLN A 206 8.92 -1.12 9.56
N VAL A 207 10.24 -1.11 9.50
CA VAL A 207 11.12 -0.53 10.52
C VAL A 207 12.10 0.40 9.81
N ARG A 208 12.33 1.58 10.39
CA ARG A 208 13.11 2.63 9.76
C ARG A 208 13.99 3.36 10.78
N TYR A 209 15.20 3.65 10.36
CA TYR A 209 16.16 4.50 11.07
C TYR A 209 16.26 5.85 10.35
N MET A 210 15.94 6.93 11.06
CA MET A 210 15.94 8.31 10.60
C MET A 210 17.19 8.99 11.15
N PHE A 211 18.04 9.49 10.28
CA PHE A 211 19.29 10.13 10.71
C PHE A 211 18.99 11.50 11.31
N SER A 212 19.64 11.83 12.42
CA SER A 212 19.50 13.14 13.07
C SER A 212 20.25 14.24 12.31
N ASP A 213 21.44 13.92 11.81
CA ASP A 213 22.35 14.90 11.21
C ASP A 213 22.30 14.91 9.67
N LEU A 214 21.50 14.03 9.07
CA LEU A 214 21.32 13.93 7.63
C LEU A 214 19.82 13.94 7.32
N PRO A 215 19.39 14.61 6.23
CA PRO A 215 17.99 14.60 5.81
C PRO A 215 17.67 13.29 5.07
N LEU A 216 18.02 12.16 5.66
CA LEU A 216 17.93 10.82 5.08
C LEU A 216 17.34 9.86 6.13
N ASP A 217 16.62 8.85 5.68
CA ASP A 217 16.32 7.67 6.47
C ASP A 217 16.55 6.37 5.67
N LEU A 218 16.70 5.26 6.38
CA LEU A 218 16.83 3.91 5.81
C LEU A 218 15.83 2.98 6.47
N GLY A 219 15.17 2.14 5.69
CA GLY A 219 14.11 1.27 6.18
C GLY A 219 14.07 -0.07 5.49
N LEU A 220 13.54 -1.05 6.22
CA LEU A 220 13.16 -2.36 5.70
C LEU A 220 11.64 -2.44 5.76
N GLU A 221 11.01 -2.77 4.64
CA GLU A 221 9.55 -2.89 4.57
C GLU A 221 9.13 -4.24 4.00
N SER A 222 7.94 -4.66 4.41
CA SER A 222 7.32 -5.93 4.05
C SER A 222 5.87 -5.67 3.73
N ALA A 223 5.39 -6.21 2.60
CA ALA A 223 4.02 -6.11 2.17
C ALA A 223 3.49 -7.48 1.76
N TYR A 224 2.47 -7.94 2.48
CA TYR A 224 1.74 -9.17 2.20
C TYR A 224 0.34 -8.81 1.69
N SER A 225 -0.09 -9.47 0.62
CA SER A 225 -1.44 -9.36 0.06
C SER A 225 -2.00 -10.73 -0.28
N ASN A 226 -3.23 -11.00 0.13
CA ASN A 226 -4.01 -12.16 -0.28
C ASN A 226 -5.29 -11.67 -0.97
N ASN A 227 -5.42 -11.99 -2.25
CA ASN A 227 -6.57 -11.69 -3.07
C ASN A 227 -7.39 -12.97 -3.27
N ALA A 228 -8.63 -12.95 -2.81
CA ALA A 228 -9.57 -14.01 -3.10
C ALA A 228 -9.88 -14.06 -4.60
N SER A 229 -10.28 -15.23 -5.10
CA SER A 229 -10.79 -15.33 -6.47
C SER A 229 -12.09 -14.54 -6.62
N GLY A 230 -12.26 -13.91 -7.77
CA GLY A 230 -13.49 -13.23 -8.13
C GLY A 230 -14.50 -14.16 -8.78
N THR A 231 -15.59 -13.57 -9.26
CA THR A 231 -16.59 -14.27 -10.07
C THR A 231 -16.99 -13.45 -11.28
N LYS A 232 -17.36 -14.10 -12.38
CA LYS A 232 -17.91 -13.47 -13.59
C LYS A 232 -19.32 -13.99 -13.87
N LYS A 233 -20.25 -13.11 -14.24
CA LYS A 233 -21.55 -13.50 -14.78
C LYS A 233 -21.43 -13.62 -16.29
N LEU A 234 -21.95 -14.71 -16.86
CA LEU A 234 -21.98 -14.95 -18.30
C LEU A 234 -23.31 -14.48 -18.89
N SER A 235 -23.37 -14.30 -20.22
CA SER A 235 -24.57 -13.84 -20.94
C SER A 235 -25.77 -14.79 -20.77
N ASN A 236 -25.52 -16.06 -20.47
CA ASN A 236 -26.57 -17.05 -20.16
C ASN A 236 -27.07 -16.96 -18.70
N GLY A 237 -26.62 -15.97 -17.92
CA GLY A 237 -27.00 -15.76 -16.53
C GLY A 237 -26.20 -16.57 -15.50
N SER A 238 -25.40 -17.56 -15.92
CA SER A 238 -24.58 -18.36 -15.01
C SER A 238 -23.43 -17.55 -14.39
N VAL A 239 -22.99 -17.95 -13.20
CA VAL A 239 -21.87 -17.32 -12.49
C VAL A 239 -20.74 -18.32 -12.36
N ILE A 240 -19.55 -17.93 -12.83
CA ILE A 240 -18.35 -18.76 -12.77
C ILE A 240 -17.31 -18.13 -11.84
N ASN A 241 -16.50 -18.96 -11.20
CA ASN A 241 -15.27 -18.51 -10.55
C ASN A 241 -14.26 -18.15 -11.65
N ASN A 242 -13.65 -16.96 -11.57
CA ASN A 242 -12.68 -16.54 -12.58
C ASN A 242 -11.25 -16.99 -12.24
N HIS A 243 -11.06 -17.68 -11.11
CA HIS A 243 -9.79 -18.20 -10.59
C HIS A 243 -8.69 -17.15 -10.43
N SER A 244 -9.03 -15.87 -10.38
CA SER A 244 -8.07 -14.75 -10.33
C SER A 244 -7.44 -14.51 -8.94
N GLY A 245 -7.40 -15.54 -8.09
CA GLY A 245 -6.90 -15.40 -6.72
C GLY A 245 -5.38 -15.45 -6.70
N THR A 246 -4.76 -14.58 -5.92
CA THR A 246 -3.29 -14.52 -5.76
C THR A 246 -2.91 -14.32 -4.30
N THR A 247 -1.75 -14.82 -3.91
CA THR A 247 -1.11 -14.49 -2.65
C THR A 247 0.30 -14.03 -2.93
N GLU A 248 0.71 -12.94 -2.30
CA GLU A 248 2.04 -12.40 -2.51
C GLU A 248 2.59 -11.80 -1.22
N TRP A 249 3.87 -12.01 -1.01
CA TRP A 249 4.63 -11.38 0.06
C TRP A 249 5.94 -10.86 -0.50
N VAL A 250 6.17 -9.56 -0.40
CA VAL A 250 7.43 -8.92 -0.80
C VAL A 250 8.11 -8.27 0.40
N VAL A 251 9.44 -8.24 0.38
CA VAL A 251 10.27 -7.60 1.40
C VAL A 251 11.39 -6.84 0.70
N GLY A 252 11.80 -5.69 1.24
CA GLY A 252 12.92 -4.98 0.64
C GLY A 252 13.36 -3.70 1.34
N PRO A 253 14.58 -3.22 1.02
CA PRO A 253 15.11 -1.98 1.51
C PRO A 253 14.46 -0.77 0.83
N SER A 254 14.46 0.34 1.55
CA SER A 254 14.01 1.63 1.03
C SER A 254 14.61 2.79 1.81
N PHE A 255 14.63 3.97 1.22
CA PHE A 255 15.15 5.19 1.84
C PHE A 255 14.30 6.38 1.46
N ASN A 256 14.30 7.42 2.31
CA ASN A 256 13.75 8.73 1.98
C ASN A 256 14.82 9.81 2.15
N ILE A 257 14.77 10.82 1.28
CA ILE A 257 15.52 12.07 1.41
C ILE A 257 14.53 13.22 1.63
N ALA A 258 14.76 14.02 2.66
CA ALA A 258 13.97 15.20 2.99
C ALA A 258 14.62 16.48 2.43
N VAL A 259 13.78 17.43 2.04
CA VAL A 259 14.17 18.79 1.67
C VAL A 259 13.31 19.74 2.50
N ASP A 260 13.77 20.01 3.73
CA ASP A 260 12.99 20.72 4.75
C ASP A 260 12.59 22.13 4.31
N SER A 261 13.46 22.85 3.59
CA SER A 261 13.20 24.19 3.04
C SER A 261 11.99 24.23 2.10
N LEU A 262 11.67 23.10 1.46
CA LEU A 262 10.54 22.97 0.55
C LEU A 262 9.39 22.14 1.14
N LYS A 263 9.54 21.62 2.37
CA LYS A 263 8.63 20.66 3.01
C LYS A 263 8.34 19.44 2.14
N LEU A 264 9.35 19.00 1.37
CA LEU A 264 9.28 17.93 0.39
C LEU A 264 10.12 16.74 0.84
N TRP A 265 9.75 15.54 0.38
CA TRP A 265 10.59 14.37 0.50
C TRP A 265 10.42 13.44 -0.70
N PHE A 266 11.47 12.67 -0.95
CA PHE A 266 11.56 11.68 -2.02
C PHE A 266 11.92 10.34 -1.42
N GLY A 267 11.20 9.28 -1.80
CA GLY A 267 11.42 7.93 -1.36
C GLY A 267 11.69 7.00 -2.53
N ALA A 268 12.58 6.03 -2.34
CA ALA A 268 12.83 4.95 -3.30
C ALA A 268 13.06 3.62 -2.57
N GLY A 269 12.64 2.52 -3.19
CA GLY A 269 12.74 1.19 -2.64
C GLY A 269 12.69 0.11 -3.70
N ALA A 270 13.29 -1.04 -3.37
CA ALA A 270 13.29 -2.24 -4.19
C ALA A 270 12.73 -3.39 -3.35
N PHE A 271 11.65 -4.02 -3.79
CA PHE A 271 10.97 -5.08 -3.04
C PHE A 271 10.98 -6.39 -3.81
N PHE A 272 11.43 -7.45 -3.16
CA PHE A 272 11.64 -8.77 -3.75
C PHE A 272 10.59 -9.74 -3.19
N PRO A 273 10.00 -10.60 -4.03
CA PRO A 273 9.06 -11.61 -3.58
C PRO A 273 9.76 -12.65 -2.70
N VAL A 274 9.14 -12.90 -1.54
CA VAL A 274 9.45 -14.01 -0.63
C VAL A 274 8.47 -15.16 -0.85
N MET A 275 7.26 -14.83 -1.30
CA MET A 275 6.21 -15.80 -1.62
C MET A 275 5.32 -15.25 -2.73
N GLN A 276 5.04 -16.06 -3.73
CA GLN A 276 4.08 -15.77 -4.80
C GLN A 276 3.29 -17.04 -5.10
N GLU A 277 1.97 -16.93 -5.09
CA GLU A 277 1.03 -18.00 -5.41
C GLU A 277 -0.09 -17.45 -6.30
N ALA A 278 -0.52 -18.23 -7.28
CA ALA A 278 -1.66 -17.93 -8.13
C ALA A 278 -2.58 -19.16 -8.22
N LYS A 279 -3.85 -18.93 -8.56
CA LYS A 279 -4.86 -19.99 -8.80
C LYS A 279 -5.19 -20.18 -10.29
N SER A 280 -4.51 -19.43 -11.14
CA SER A 280 -4.64 -19.45 -12.58
C SER A 280 -3.31 -19.07 -13.21
N PRO A 281 -3.07 -19.42 -14.49
CA PRO A 281 -1.84 -19.03 -15.16
C PRO A 281 -1.60 -17.52 -15.10
N THR A 282 -0.53 -17.13 -14.41
CA THR A 282 -0.22 -15.73 -14.07
C THR A 282 1.29 -15.55 -14.08
N LYS A 283 1.75 -14.46 -14.71
CA LYS A 283 3.11 -13.95 -14.55
C LYS A 283 3.17 -12.91 -13.44
N MET A 284 4.20 -13.00 -12.61
CA MET A 284 4.45 -12.11 -11.50
C MET A 284 5.88 -11.57 -11.57
N GLU A 285 6.15 -10.53 -10.80
CA GLU A 285 7.41 -9.81 -10.83
C GLU A 285 8.46 -10.40 -9.89
N ASP A 286 9.72 -10.43 -10.34
CA ASP A 286 10.87 -10.77 -9.48
C ASP A 286 11.35 -9.56 -8.64
N VAL A 287 10.96 -8.34 -9.02
CA VAL A 287 11.25 -7.12 -8.26
C VAL A 287 10.20 -6.03 -8.51
N ARG A 288 9.88 -5.28 -7.45
CA ARG A 288 9.10 -4.05 -7.50
C ARG A 288 10.00 -2.85 -7.23
N TRP A 289 10.06 -1.93 -8.17
CA TRP A 289 10.69 -0.64 -7.97
C TRP A 289 9.62 0.36 -7.58
N GLU A 290 9.70 0.89 -6.37
CA GLU A 290 8.71 1.86 -5.90
C GLU A 290 9.35 3.18 -5.52
N PHE A 291 8.67 4.26 -5.90
CA PHE A 291 9.11 5.61 -5.64
C PHE A 291 7.97 6.42 -5.06
N LYS A 292 8.33 7.46 -4.33
CA LYS A 292 7.36 8.33 -3.67
C LYS A 292 7.88 9.74 -3.65
N ILE A 293 7.00 10.70 -3.88
CA ILE A 293 7.25 12.11 -3.61
C ILE A 293 6.12 12.61 -2.74
N GLY A 294 6.44 13.31 -1.66
CA GLY A 294 5.45 13.86 -0.74
C GLY A 294 5.75 15.31 -0.39
N LYS A 295 4.69 16.11 -0.23
CA LYS A 295 4.75 17.49 0.21
C LYS A 295 3.78 17.72 1.35
N THR A 296 4.25 18.39 2.40
CA THR A 296 3.39 18.91 3.47
C THR A 296 3.18 20.41 3.30
N TRP A 297 1.98 20.89 3.61
CA TRP A 297 1.59 22.30 3.52
C TRP A 297 1.36 22.88 4.94
#